data_AF-A0A7Y1Z0A8-F1
#
_entry.id   AF-A0A7Y1Z0A8-F1
#
_cell.length_a   1.000
_cell.length_b   1.000
_cell.length_c   1.000
_cell.angle_alpha   90.00
_cell.angle_beta   90.00
_cell.angle_gamma   90.00
#
_symmetry.space_group_name_H-M   'P 1'
#
loop_
_entity.id
_entity.type
_entity.pdbx_description
1 polymer ?
#
loop_
_entity_poly.entity_id
_entity_poly.type
_entity_poly.pdbx_seq_one_letter_code
_entity_poly.pdbx_strand_id
1 'polypeptide(L)'
;MVAAIAGALALAFSTTVDAEGLKPLSIEGGSGAHHFQVEIAVSQAERAKGLMFRRSLAPDRGMLFDFGEEQSVSMWMRNTYISLDMLFAGADGVIH
;
A
#
# COMPACT_ATOMS: atom_id res chain seq x y z
N MET A 1 -50.19 -21.60 -20.75
CA MET A 1 -49.79 -20.34 -21.40
C MET A 1 -49.38 -19.37 -20.28
N VAL A 2 -48.06 -19.23 -20.07
CA VAL A 2 -47.24 -18.10 -19.50
C VAL A 2 -47.89 -17.23 -18.39
N ALA A 3 -47.32 -16.98 -17.20
CA ALA A 3 -45.94 -16.61 -16.87
C ALA A 3 -45.60 -16.89 -15.39
N ALA A 4 -44.37 -17.35 -15.14
CA ALA A 4 -43.72 -17.37 -13.83
C ALA A 4 -43.03 -16.02 -13.55
N ILE A 5 -43.04 -15.57 -12.30
CA ILE A 5 -42.17 -14.47 -11.85
C ILE A 5 -41.38 -14.99 -10.64
N ALA A 6 -40.20 -15.53 -10.94
CA ALA A 6 -39.20 -15.86 -9.94
C ALA A 6 -38.41 -14.57 -9.63
N GLY A 7 -38.64 -13.99 -8.46
CA GLY A 7 -37.83 -12.89 -7.93
C GLY A 7 -36.49 -13.43 -7.46
N ALA A 8 -35.47 -13.34 -8.31
CA ALA A 8 -34.09 -13.64 -7.92
C ALA A 8 -33.53 -12.46 -7.12
N LEU A 9 -33.39 -12.63 -5.80
CA LEU A 9 -32.60 -11.74 -4.95
C LEU A 9 -31.13 -11.98 -5.27
N ALA A 10 -30.53 -11.09 -6.06
CA ALA A 10 -29.11 -11.13 -6.37
C ALA A 10 -28.30 -10.70 -5.13
N LEU A 11 -27.74 -11.67 -4.41
CA LEU A 11 -26.65 -11.43 -3.46
C LEU A 11 -25.42 -11.00 -4.28
N ALA A 12 -25.16 -9.69 -4.32
CA ALA A 12 -23.92 -9.17 -4.87
C ALA A 12 -22.78 -9.44 -3.89
N PHE A 13 -22.11 -10.58 -4.05
CA PHE A 13 -20.81 -10.81 -3.42
C PHE A 13 -19.78 -9.95 -4.16
N SER A 14 -19.39 -8.83 -3.55
CA SER A 14 -18.21 -8.08 -3.99
C SER A 14 -16.99 -8.89 -3.56
N THR A 15 -16.42 -9.68 -4.46
CA THR A 15 -15.08 -10.23 -4.27
C THR A 15 -14.10 -9.10 -4.56
N THR A 16 -13.74 -8.33 -3.53
CA THR A 16 -12.49 -7.57 -3.62
C THR A 16 -11.40 -8.61 -3.80
N VAL A 17 -10.79 -8.60 -4.98
CA VAL A 17 -9.57 -9.37 -5.22
C VAL A 17 -8.52 -8.72 -4.35
N ASP A 18 -8.40 -9.19 -3.11
CA ASP A 18 -7.32 -8.81 -2.22
C ASP A 18 -6.03 -9.23 -2.91
N ALA A 19 -5.29 -8.23 -3.39
CA ALA A 19 -3.93 -8.42 -3.84
C ALA A 19 -3.13 -8.93 -2.62
N GLU A 20 -2.97 -10.26 -2.53
CA GLU A 20 -2.25 -10.95 -1.46
C GLU A 20 -0.93 -10.24 -1.18
N GLY A 21 -0.83 -9.60 -0.01
CA GLY A 21 0.37 -8.90 0.47
C GLY A 21 0.23 -7.40 0.70
N LEU A 22 -0.85 -6.76 0.21
CA LEU A 22 -1.07 -5.32 0.40
C LEU A 22 -1.89 -5.05 1.66
N LYS A 23 -1.44 -4.10 2.48
CA LYS A 23 -2.11 -3.65 3.71
C LYS A 23 -2.59 -2.21 3.58
N PRO A 24 -3.74 -1.85 4.17
CA PRO A 24 -4.20 -0.46 4.18
C PRO A 24 -3.29 0.42 5.04
N LEU A 25 -3.02 1.64 4.57
CA LEU A 25 -2.30 2.70 5.25
C LEU A 25 -3.06 4.02 5.04
N SER A 26 -3.31 4.78 6.11
CA SER A 26 -3.85 6.13 6.03
C SER A 26 -2.78 7.13 6.47
N ILE A 27 -2.59 8.20 5.69
CA ILE A 27 -1.78 9.35 6.08
C ILE A 27 -2.73 10.52 6.29
N GLU A 28 -2.83 10.98 7.54
CA GLU A 28 -3.65 12.13 7.91
C GLU A 28 -2.83 13.41 7.75
N GLY A 29 -3.36 14.37 7.00
CA GLY A 29 -2.72 15.67 6.79
C GLY A 29 -3.72 16.83 6.79
N GLY A 30 -3.23 18.05 6.65
CA GLY A 30 -4.08 19.25 6.63
C GLY A 30 -5.10 19.29 5.48
N SER A 31 -4.87 18.52 4.41
CA SER A 31 -5.79 18.37 3.28
C SER A 31 -6.79 17.22 3.45
N GLY A 32 -6.77 16.50 4.57
CA GLY A 32 -7.57 15.30 4.84
C GLY A 32 -6.77 14.00 4.83
N ALA A 33 -7.51 12.88 4.96
CA ALA A 33 -6.96 11.53 4.95
C ALA A 33 -6.59 11.09 3.52
N HIS A 34 -5.39 10.57 3.35
CA HIS A 34 -4.92 9.94 2.11
C HIS A 34 -4.76 8.43 2.32
N HIS A 35 -5.51 7.63 1.56
CA HIS A 35 -5.51 6.17 1.71
C HIS A 35 -4.63 5.50 0.66
N PHE A 36 -3.79 4.58 1.13
CA PHE A 36 -2.88 3.78 0.33
C PHE A 36 -3.02 2.31 0.68
N GLN A 37 -2.61 1.46 -0.25
CA GLN A 37 -2.43 0.03 -0.03
C GLN A 37 -0.94 -0.29 -0.24
N VAL A 38 -0.27 -0.73 0.82
CA VAL A 38 1.20 -0.82 0.87
C VAL A 38 1.69 -2.24 1.09
N GLU A 39 2.84 -2.57 0.48
CA GLU A 39 3.61 -3.78 0.83
C GLU A 39 4.43 -3.50 2.09
N ILE A 40 4.58 -4.46 2.98
CA ILE A 40 5.40 -4.30 4.19
C ILE A 40 6.75 -4.99 4.00
N ALA A 41 7.83 -4.23 4.07
CA ALA A 41 9.19 -4.73 4.04
C ALA A 41 9.78 -4.75 5.45
N VAL A 42 9.95 -5.95 6.04
CA VAL A 42 10.42 -6.12 7.43
C VAL A 42 11.86 -6.63 7.46
N SER A 43 12.17 -7.67 6.67
CA SER A 43 13.51 -8.24 6.64
C SER A 43 14.50 -7.27 6.01
N GLN A 44 15.78 -7.41 6.37
CA GLN A 44 16.85 -6.61 5.76
C GLN A 44 16.89 -6.77 4.23
N ALA A 45 16.63 -7.99 3.74
CA ALA A 45 16.62 -8.29 2.30
C ALA A 45 15.46 -7.60 1.57
N GLU A 46 14.26 -7.61 2.16
CA GLU A 46 13.09 -6.90 1.60
C GLU A 46 13.32 -5.39 1.58
N ARG A 47 13.82 -4.83 2.69
CA ARG A 47 14.13 -3.39 2.79
C ARG A 47 15.22 -2.97 1.81
N ALA A 48 16.28 -3.77 1.65
CA ALA A 48 17.36 -3.48 0.71
C ALA A 48 16.89 -3.56 -0.76
N LYS A 49 15.95 -4.46 -1.06
CA LYS A 49 15.34 -4.57 -2.40
C LYS A 49 14.37 -3.43 -2.68
N GLY A 50 13.54 -3.06 -1.71
CA GLY A 50 12.53 -2.00 -1.85
C GLY A 50 11.69 -2.16 -3.12
N LEU A 51 11.50 -1.05 -3.84
CA LEU A 51 10.79 -1.00 -5.12
C LEU A 51 11.71 -1.10 -6.35
N MET A 52 12.91 -1.67 -6.19
CA MET A 52 13.85 -1.86 -7.31
C MET A 52 13.20 -2.63 -8.46
N PHE A 53 13.58 -2.23 -9.68
CA PHE A 53 13.17 -2.84 -10.95
C PHE A 53 11.67 -2.75 -11.30
N ARG A 54 10.85 -2.07 -10.49
CA ARG A 54 9.46 -1.80 -10.87
C ARG A 54 9.40 -0.72 -11.94
N ARG A 55 8.59 -0.97 -12.98
CA ARG A 55 8.36 -0.02 -14.08
C ARG A 55 7.15 0.87 -13.86
N SER A 56 6.25 0.47 -12.96
CA SER A 56 5.06 1.23 -12.59
C SER A 56 4.67 0.92 -11.15
N LEU A 57 3.95 1.87 -10.56
CA LEU A 57 3.29 1.75 -9.26
C LEU A 57 1.97 2.51 -9.39
N ALA A 58 0.87 1.92 -8.93
CA ALA A 58 -0.42 2.61 -8.97
C ALA A 58 -0.43 3.78 -7.97
N PRO A 59 -1.20 4.86 -8.22
CA PRO A 59 -1.15 6.08 -7.40
C PRO A 59 -1.51 5.88 -5.92
N ASP A 60 -2.30 4.85 -5.63
CA ASP A 60 -2.75 4.44 -4.30
C ASP A 60 -1.87 3.34 -3.69
N ARG A 61 -0.70 3.04 -4.27
CA ARG A 61 0.18 1.94 -3.83
C ARG A 61 1.53 2.44 -3.37
N GLY A 62 2.10 1.71 -2.42
CA GLY A 62 3.42 2.03 -1.86
C GLY A 62 4.07 0.85 -1.18
N MET A 63 5.15 1.14 -0.47
CA MET A 63 5.84 0.18 0.39
C MET A 63 6.17 0.86 1.72
N LEU A 64 5.80 0.22 2.81
CA LEU A 64 6.17 0.62 4.17
C LEU A 64 7.37 -0.20 4.61
N PHE A 65 8.44 0.48 5.00
CA PHE A 65 9.65 -0.12 5.52
C PHE A 65 9.56 -0.13 7.05
N ASP A 66 9.37 -1.30 7.64
CA ASP A 66 9.32 -1.46 9.10
C ASP A 66 10.71 -1.83 9.61
N PHE A 67 11.29 -0.92 10.41
CA PHE A 67 12.63 -1.10 10.98
C PHE A 67 12.61 -1.79 12.34
N GLY A 68 11.44 -1.93 13.00
CA GLY A 68 11.28 -2.51 14.33
C GLY A 68 11.81 -1.66 15.50
N GLU A 69 12.73 -0.73 15.23
CA GLU A 69 13.28 0.22 16.19
C GLU A 69 13.52 1.58 15.51
N GLU A 70 13.43 2.65 16.30
CA GLU A 70 13.69 4.00 15.83
C GLU A 70 15.18 4.20 15.57
N GLN A 71 15.53 4.52 14.33
CA GLN A 71 16.92 4.70 13.92
C GLN A 71 17.01 5.67 12.74
N SER A 72 18.17 6.31 12.59
CA SER A 72 18.45 7.09 11.40
C SER A 72 18.67 6.15 10.21
N VAL A 73 17.77 6.23 9.24
CA VAL A 73 17.80 5.41 8.03
C VAL A 73 18.21 6.25 6.83
N SER A 74 19.00 5.65 5.94
CA SER A 74 19.35 6.25 4.66
C SER A 74 18.78 5.39 3.54
N MET A 75 18.03 6.02 2.64
CA MET A 75 17.47 5.37 1.47
C MET A 75 18.13 5.89 0.19
N TRP A 76 18.13 5.05 -0.84
CA TRP A 76 18.67 5.36 -2.15
C TRP A 76 17.72 4.88 -3.24
N MET A 77 17.85 5.45 -4.45
CA MET A 77 17.03 5.07 -5.59
C MET A 77 17.77 4.20 -6.60
N ARG A 78 18.81 3.47 -6.17
CA ARG A 78 19.57 2.59 -7.06
C ARG A 78 18.63 1.57 -7.71
N ASN A 79 18.64 1.49 -9.04
CA ASN A 79 17.78 0.60 -9.84
C ASN A 79 16.26 0.83 -9.68
N THR A 80 15.84 2.04 -9.28
CA THR A 80 14.42 2.42 -9.23
C THR A 80 14.09 3.27 -10.46
N TYR A 81 13.18 2.79 -11.31
CA TYR A 81 12.85 3.46 -12.59
C TYR A 81 11.76 4.54 -12.45
N ILE A 82 10.97 4.45 -11.39
CA ILE A 82 9.87 5.37 -11.09
C ILE A 82 10.34 6.45 -10.12
N SER A 83 9.88 7.68 -10.31
CA SER A 83 10.07 8.74 -9.32
C SER A 83 9.22 8.42 -8.09
N LEU A 84 9.80 8.55 -6.90
CA LEU A 84 9.15 8.22 -5.63
C LEU A 84 9.38 9.33 -4.62
N ASP A 85 8.36 9.60 -3.83
CA ASP A 85 8.47 10.40 -2.62
C ASP A 85 8.79 9.48 -1.43
N MET A 86 9.69 9.93 -0.56
CA MET A 86 10.04 9.22 0.67
C MET A 86 9.55 10.03 1.86
N LEU A 87 8.70 9.40 2.68
CA LEU A 87 8.22 9.97 3.93
C LEU A 87 8.83 9.15 5.07
N PHE A 88 9.50 9.84 6.00
CA PHE A 88 10.08 9.21 7.19
C PHE A 88 9.15 9.47 8.37
N ALA A 89 8.68 8.41 9.01
CA ALA A 89 7.82 8.51 10.18
C ALA A 89 8.58 8.03 11.43
N GLY A 90 8.42 8.78 12.54
CA GLY A 90 8.88 8.38 13.86
C GLY A 90 8.06 7.21 14.43
N ALA A 91 8.49 6.68 15.56
CA ALA A 91 7.78 5.59 16.25
C ALA A 91 6.39 6.00 16.78
N ASP A 92 6.14 7.30 16.90
CA ASP A 92 4.85 7.91 17.24
C ASP A 92 3.89 8.03 16.04
N GLY A 93 4.34 7.68 14.83
CA GLY A 93 3.57 7.78 13.60
C GLY A 93 3.56 9.17 12.96
N VAL A 94 4.36 10.12 13.47
CA VAL A 94 4.49 11.47 12.91
C VAL A 94 5.53 11.47 11.79
N ILE A 95 5.19 12.11 10.66
CA ILE A 95 6.10 12.27 9.52
C ILE A 95 6.99 13.51 9.73
N HIS A 96 8.29 13.38 9.51
CA HIS A 96 9.31 14.43 9.69
C HIS A 96 9.99 14.85 8.38
#